data_AF-A0A090E4T1-F1
#
_entry.id   AF-A0A090E4T1-F1
#
_cell.length_a   1.000
_cell.length_b   1.000
_cell.length_c   1.000
_cell.angle_alpha   90.00
_cell.angle_beta   90.00
_cell.angle_gamma   90.00
#
_symmetry.space_group_name_H-M   'P 1'
#
loop_
_entity.id
_entity.type
_entity.pdbx_description
1 polymer ?
#
loop_
_entity_poly.entity_id
_entity_poly.type
_entity_poly.pdbx_seq_one_letter_code
_entity_poly.pdbx_strand_id
1 'polypeptide(L)'
;MSRKGKKRPASQEERNSMTWKGTKDDLFKWTNDEWSIRHLPQVRIASLVMKQDHEQLRTTMADICETGAVSDMLEQMMLTKEHLEALVDLLDRALFRSFLVLERLGYSPDNPPPDTPAIDPHTTVQ
;
A
#
# COMPACT_ATOMS: atom_id res chain seq x y z
N MET A 1 27.65 31.30 13.89
CA MET A 1 26.61 30.28 14.16
C MET A 1 25.43 30.54 13.24
N SER A 2 25.24 29.73 12.21
CA SER A 2 24.17 29.94 11.22
C SER A 2 22.86 29.35 11.74
N ARG A 3 21.83 30.19 11.93
CA ARG A 3 20.46 29.76 12.26
C ARG A 3 19.92 28.98 11.06
N LYS A 4 19.83 27.65 11.17
CA LYS A 4 19.06 26.82 10.22
C LYS A 4 17.62 27.33 10.23
N GLY A 5 17.21 28.00 9.15
CA GLY A 5 15.83 28.43 8.98
C GLY A 5 14.89 27.24 9.13
N LYS A 6 13.82 27.40 9.92
CA LYS A 6 12.74 26.42 10.01
C LYS A 6 12.25 26.13 8.59
N LYS A 7 12.43 24.91 8.11
CA LYS A 7 11.85 24.47 6.83
C LYS A 7 10.33 24.50 6.98
N ARG A 8 9.64 25.12 6.03
CA ARG A 8 8.17 25.12 5.98
C ARG A 8 7.63 23.68 5.96
N PRO A 9 6.41 23.44 6.49
CA PRO A 9 5.74 22.16 6.32
C PRO A 9 5.59 21.78 4.84
N ALA A 10 5.68 20.47 4.56
CA ALA A 10 5.44 19.94 3.22
C ALA A 10 3.94 19.98 2.89
N SER A 11 3.58 20.36 1.67
CA SER A 11 2.22 20.24 1.13
C SER A 11 1.83 18.76 0.93
N GLN A 12 0.54 18.48 0.66
CA GLN A 12 0.11 17.10 0.38
C GLN A 12 0.76 16.52 -0.88
N GLU A 13 0.91 17.34 -1.92
CA GLU A 13 1.58 16.95 -3.17
C GLU A 13 3.07 16.65 -2.94
N GLU A 14 3.74 17.46 -2.12
CA GLU A 14 5.13 17.23 -1.70
C GLU A 14 5.25 15.95 -0.88
N ARG A 15 4.30 15.64 0.02
CA ARG A 15 4.27 14.38 0.77
C ARG A 15 4.10 13.17 -0.16
N ASN A 16 3.17 13.26 -1.11
CA ASN A 16 2.90 12.18 -2.06
C ASN A 16 4.07 11.92 -3.03
N SER A 17 4.95 12.91 -3.23
CA SER A 17 6.11 12.82 -4.12
C SER A 17 7.44 12.63 -3.38
N MET A 18 7.42 12.40 -2.05
CA MET A 18 8.64 12.15 -1.29
C MET A 18 9.32 10.87 -1.77
N THR A 19 10.55 11.03 -2.25
CA THR A 19 11.42 9.91 -2.63
C THR A 19 12.80 10.14 -2.04
N TRP A 20 13.50 9.06 -1.69
CA TRP A 20 14.85 9.10 -1.16
C TRP A 20 15.70 8.05 -1.86
N LYS A 21 16.99 8.31 -2.04
CA LYS A 21 17.91 7.31 -2.58
C LYS A 21 18.10 6.17 -1.58
N GLY A 22 17.69 4.96 -1.96
CA GLY A 22 18.02 3.72 -1.26
C GLY A 22 19.48 3.33 -1.45
N THR A 23 20.01 2.51 -0.52
CA THR A 23 21.40 2.00 -0.56
C THR A 23 21.49 0.51 -0.90
N LYS A 24 20.36 -0.18 -1.05
CA LYS A 24 20.26 -1.58 -1.48
C LYS A 24 19.38 -1.66 -2.72
N ASP A 25 19.60 -2.69 -3.54
CA ASP A 25 18.78 -3.02 -4.71
C ASP A 25 17.29 -2.82 -4.41
N ASP A 26 16.59 -2.18 -5.34
CA ASP A 26 15.19 -1.79 -5.17
C ASP A 26 14.33 -3.00 -4.81
N LEU A 27 13.92 -3.07 -3.53
CA LEU A 27 13.09 -4.16 -2.99
C LEU A 27 11.73 -4.25 -3.72
N PHE A 28 11.28 -3.12 -4.27
CA PHE A 28 10.16 -3.04 -5.19
C PHE A 28 10.66 -2.56 -6.56
N LYS A 29 10.91 -3.52 -7.45
CA LYS A 29 11.48 -3.28 -8.79
C LYS A 29 10.46 -3.01 -9.89
N TRP A 30 9.19 -2.89 -9.54
CA TRP A 30 8.11 -2.71 -10.52
C TRP A 30 7.88 -1.23 -10.78
N THR A 31 7.69 -0.87 -12.05
CA THR A 31 7.01 0.39 -12.36
C THR A 31 5.51 0.29 -12.03
N ASN A 32 4.85 1.42 -11.84
CA ASN A 32 3.40 1.46 -11.61
C ASN A 32 2.63 0.76 -12.73
N ASP A 33 3.02 1.00 -13.99
CA ASP A 33 2.36 0.43 -15.15
C ASP A 33 2.53 -1.09 -15.20
N GLU A 34 3.77 -1.59 -15.08
CA GLU A 34 4.03 -3.04 -15.06
C GLU A 34 3.27 -3.75 -13.94
N TRP A 35 3.31 -3.18 -12.73
CA TRP A 35 2.60 -3.74 -11.59
C TRP A 35 1.09 -3.80 -11.85
N SER A 36 0.54 -2.70 -12.36
CA SER A 36 -0.89 -2.56 -12.59
C SER A 36 -1.40 -3.53 -13.64
N ILE A 37 -0.67 -3.68 -14.75
CA ILE A 37 -0.99 -4.60 -15.84
C ILE A 37 -0.96 -6.04 -15.34
N ARG A 38 0.04 -6.39 -14.52
CA ARG A 38 0.22 -7.77 -14.04
C ARG A 38 -0.81 -8.17 -12.98
N HIS A 39 -1.10 -7.31 -12.01
CA HIS A 39 -1.80 -7.69 -10.78
C HIS A 39 -3.23 -7.16 -10.67
N LEU A 40 -3.57 -5.98 -11.21
CA LEU A 40 -4.92 -5.42 -11.08
C LEU A 40 -6.03 -6.31 -11.68
N PRO A 41 -5.83 -7.01 -12.82
CA PRO A 41 -6.86 -7.91 -13.34
C PRO A 41 -7.27 -8.97 -12.33
N GLN A 42 -6.32 -9.53 -11.57
CA GLN A 42 -6.59 -10.57 -10.58
C GLN A 42 -7.32 -10.01 -9.36
N VAL A 43 -6.96 -8.80 -8.92
CA VAL A 43 -7.70 -8.10 -7.84
C VAL A 43 -9.14 -7.81 -8.26
N ARG A 44 -9.36 -7.42 -9.52
CA ARG A 44 -10.71 -7.19 -10.08
C ARG A 44 -11.53 -8.49 -10.11
N ILE A 45 -10.94 -9.59 -10.56
CA ILE A 45 -11.59 -10.91 -10.57
C ILE A 45 -11.98 -11.30 -9.14
N ALA A 46 -11.06 -11.19 -8.18
CA ALA A 46 -11.35 -11.49 -6.77
C ALA A 46 -12.52 -10.64 -6.23
N SER A 47 -12.57 -9.34 -6.57
CA SER A 47 -13.69 -8.47 -6.19
C SER A 47 -15.01 -8.92 -6.82
N LEU A 48 -15.00 -9.37 -8.08
CA LEU A 48 -16.21 -9.86 -8.75
C LEU A 48 -16.70 -11.17 -8.12
N VAL A 49 -15.79 -12.09 -7.77
CA VAL A 49 -16.11 -13.34 -7.06
C VAL A 49 -16.83 -13.04 -5.74
N MET A 50 -16.32 -12.08 -4.97
CA MET A 50 -16.90 -11.72 -3.66
C MET A 50 -18.25 -10.99 -3.75
N LYS A 51 -18.64 -10.47 -4.92
CA LYS A 51 -19.93 -9.79 -5.12
C LYS A 51 -21.06 -10.74 -5.51
N GLN A 52 -20.75 -11.97 -5.87
CA GLN A 52 -21.73 -12.95 -6.31
C GLN A 52 -22.17 -13.82 -5.13
N ASP A 53 -23.46 -14.17 -5.10
CA ASP A 53 -23.91 -15.27 -4.23
C ASP A 53 -23.42 -16.63 -4.76
N HIS A 54 -23.59 -17.68 -3.97
CA HIS A 54 -23.07 -19.00 -4.32
C HIS A 54 -23.65 -19.59 -5.61
N GLU A 55 -24.91 -19.31 -5.97
CA GLU A 55 -25.52 -19.86 -7.19
C GLU A 55 -25.07 -19.10 -8.43
N GLN A 56 -24.95 -17.77 -8.32
CA GLN A 56 -24.36 -16.92 -9.37
C GLN A 56 -22.89 -17.31 -9.62
N LEU A 57 -22.12 -17.49 -8.54
CA LEU A 57 -20.72 -17.88 -8.63
C LEU A 57 -20.56 -19.27 -9.24
N ARG A 58 -21.43 -20.23 -8.86
CA ARG A 58 -21.44 -21.57 -9.44
C ARG A 58 -21.67 -21.53 -10.95
N THR A 59 -22.63 -20.73 -11.41
CA THR A 59 -22.94 -20.59 -12.84
C THR A 59 -21.74 -19.98 -13.58
N THR A 60 -21.20 -18.86 -13.07
CA THR A 60 -20.02 -18.22 -13.65
C THR A 60 -18.82 -19.16 -13.71
N MET A 61 -18.57 -19.92 -12.65
CA MET A 61 -17.45 -20.87 -12.59
C MET A 61 -17.66 -22.06 -13.54
N ALA A 62 -18.89 -22.50 -13.77
CA ALA A 62 -19.19 -23.53 -14.76
C ALA A 62 -18.82 -23.05 -16.18
N ASP A 63 -19.21 -21.83 -16.55
CA ASP A 63 -18.87 -21.25 -17.85
C ASP A 63 -17.34 -21.13 -18.04
N ILE A 64 -16.62 -20.68 -17.01
CA ILE A 64 -15.16 -20.58 -17.06
C ILE A 64 -14.53 -21.99 -17.14
N CYS A 65 -15.09 -22.98 -16.43
CA CYS A 65 -14.66 -24.37 -16.52
C CYS A 65 -14.74 -24.90 -17.96
N GLU A 66 -15.80 -24.59 -18.69
CA GLU A 66 -15.97 -25.01 -20.09
C GLU A 66 -14.90 -24.42 -21.02
N THR A 67 -14.37 -23.25 -20.69
CA THR A 67 -13.24 -22.64 -21.44
C THR A 67 -11.87 -23.23 -21.09
N GLY A 68 -11.78 -24.03 -20.02
CA GLY A 68 -10.51 -24.57 -19.50
C GLY A 68 -9.64 -23.55 -18.75
N ALA A 69 -10.12 -22.32 -18.54
CA ALA A 69 -9.32 -21.22 -17.99
C ALA A 69 -9.26 -21.16 -16.45
N VAL A 70 -9.99 -22.04 -15.74
CA VAL A 70 -10.11 -21.99 -14.26
C VAL A 70 -8.76 -22.17 -13.57
N SER A 71 -7.96 -23.15 -14.01
CA SER A 71 -6.66 -23.42 -13.37
C SER A 71 -5.75 -22.20 -13.43
N ASP A 72 -5.58 -21.64 -14.63
CA ASP A 72 -4.74 -20.47 -14.86
C ASP A 72 -5.26 -19.26 -14.07
N MET A 73 -6.57 -19.02 -14.08
CA MET A 73 -7.18 -17.92 -13.33
C MET A 73 -6.89 -18.03 -11.82
N LEU A 74 -7.09 -19.21 -11.24
CA LEU A 74 -6.85 -19.42 -9.80
C LEU A 74 -5.35 -19.32 -9.46
N GLU A 75 -4.47 -19.86 -10.30
CA GLU A 75 -3.03 -19.72 -10.12
C GLU A 75 -2.58 -18.26 -10.16
N GLN A 76 -3.03 -17.49 -11.15
CA GLN A 76 -2.67 -16.06 -11.25
C GLN A 76 -3.20 -15.24 -10.07
N MET A 77 -4.38 -15.60 -9.56
CA MET A 77 -4.95 -14.98 -8.36
C MET A 77 -4.12 -15.31 -7.12
N MET A 78 -3.66 -16.56 -6.99
CA MET A 78 -2.79 -17.00 -5.89
C MET A 78 -1.43 -16.29 -5.92
N LEU A 79 -0.79 -16.22 -7.08
CA LEU A 79 0.46 -15.47 -7.26
C LEU A 79 0.30 -13.98 -6.91
N THR A 80 -0.84 -13.39 -7.26
CA THR A 80 -1.12 -11.99 -6.90
C THR A 80 -1.34 -11.83 -5.40
N LYS A 81 -2.03 -12.76 -4.74
CA LYS A 81 -2.17 -12.78 -3.29
C LYS A 81 -0.80 -12.83 -2.60
N GLU A 82 0.05 -13.77 -2.98
CA GLU A 82 1.40 -13.91 -2.41
C GLU A 82 2.23 -12.64 -2.61
N HIS A 83 2.15 -12.03 -3.80
CA HIS A 83 2.81 -10.75 -4.06
C HIS A 83 2.30 -9.63 -3.14
N LEU A 84 0.99 -9.51 -2.95
CA LEU A 84 0.40 -8.51 -2.05
C LEU A 84 0.82 -8.74 -0.59
N GLU A 85 0.89 -10.00 -0.14
CA GLU A 85 1.39 -10.36 1.20
C GLU A 85 2.86 -9.94 1.38
N ALA A 86 3.70 -10.12 0.36
CA ALA A 86 5.08 -9.65 0.38
C ALA A 86 5.19 -8.11 0.43
N LEU A 87 4.26 -7.37 -0.21
CA LEU A 87 4.20 -5.91 -0.10
C LEU A 87 3.80 -5.45 1.31
N VAL A 88 2.88 -6.16 1.96
CA VAL A 88 2.50 -5.87 3.36
C VAL A 88 3.71 -6.07 4.29
N ASP A 89 4.43 -7.21 4.18
CA ASP A 89 5.65 -7.46 4.97
C ASP A 89 6.75 -6.41 4.69
N LEU A 90 6.89 -5.96 3.44
CA LEU A 90 7.80 -4.86 3.09
C LEU A 90 7.44 -3.56 3.83
N LEU A 91 6.15 -3.20 3.85
CA LEU A 91 5.65 -2.01 4.54
C LEU A 91 5.84 -2.13 6.06
N ASP A 92 5.53 -3.28 6.65
CA ASP A 92 5.71 -3.53 8.08
C ASP A 92 7.18 -3.36 8.50
N ARG A 93 8.11 -3.91 7.72
CA ARG A 93 9.55 -3.73 7.95
C ARG A 93 10.00 -2.29 7.79
N ALA A 94 9.45 -1.57 6.82
CA ALA A 94 9.75 -0.15 6.60
C ALA A 94 9.24 0.70 7.77
N LEU A 95 8.03 0.45 8.25
CA LEU A 95 7.43 1.12 9.41
C LEU A 95 8.25 0.84 10.67
N PHE A 96 8.54 -0.42 10.96
CA PHE A 96 9.35 -0.81 12.12
C PHE A 96 10.71 -0.10 12.14
N ARG A 97 11.43 -0.10 11.01
CA ARG A 97 12.70 0.62 10.89
C ARG A 97 12.54 2.13 11.08
N SER A 98 11.47 2.70 10.54
CA SER A 98 11.18 4.13 10.69
C SER A 98 10.95 4.49 12.14
N PHE A 99 10.16 3.71 12.89
CA PHE A 99 9.92 3.93 14.31
C PHE A 99 11.20 3.85 15.14
N LEU A 100 12.05 2.85 14.89
CA LEU A 100 13.35 2.75 15.57
C LEU A 100 14.24 3.98 15.36
N VAL A 101 14.25 4.54 14.15
CA VAL A 101 15.04 5.74 13.87
C VAL A 101 14.39 6.97 14.49
N LEU A 102 13.08 7.10 14.40
CA LEU A 102 12.32 8.21 15.00
C LEU A 102 12.50 8.26 16.52
N GLU A 103 12.43 7.12 17.20
CA GLU A 103 12.69 7.00 18.64
C GLU A 103 14.09 7.52 19.00
N ARG A 104 15.13 7.12 18.23
CA ARG A 104 16.51 7.60 18.42
C ARG A 104 16.68 9.10 18.17
N LEU A 105 15.82 9.69 17.35
CA LEU A 105 15.76 11.13 17.10
C LEU A 105 14.93 11.88 18.16
N GLY A 106 14.37 11.18 19.14
CA GLY A 106 13.53 11.76 20.19
C GLY A 106 12.12 12.11 19.73
N TYR A 107 11.66 11.55 18.60
CA TYR A 107 10.27 11.67 18.18
C TYR A 107 9.38 10.89 19.15
N SER A 108 8.36 11.54 19.69
CA SER A 108 7.25 10.90 20.41
C SER A 108 5.95 11.26 19.70
N PRO A 109 5.02 10.32 19.48
CA PRO A 109 3.66 10.63 19.03
C PRO A 109 2.96 11.67 19.91
N ASP A 110 3.31 11.69 21.20
CA ASP A 110 2.76 12.63 22.20
C ASP A 110 3.44 14.00 22.19
N ASN A 111 4.54 14.15 21.44
CA ASN A 111 5.26 15.41 21.27
C ASN A 111 5.53 15.64 19.77
N PRO A 112 4.49 15.92 18.98
CA PRO A 112 4.61 16.05 17.54
C PRO A 112 5.58 17.20 17.18
N PRO A 113 6.25 17.13 16.01
CA PRO A 113 7.14 18.19 15.56
C PRO A 113 6.41 19.55 15.57
N PRO A 114 7.11 20.67 15.84
CA PRO A 114 6.51 21.95 16.27
C PRO A 114 5.47 22.63 15.36
N ASP A 115 5.10 22.06 14.21
CA ASP A 115 4.18 22.67 13.25
C ASP A 115 3.17 21.64 12.66
N THR A 116 2.96 20.50 13.33
CA THR A 116 1.78 19.66 13.03
C THR A 116 0.59 20.35 13.69
N PRO A 117 -0.47 20.77 12.97
CA PRO A 117 -1.67 21.27 13.63
C PRO A 117 -2.13 20.17 14.58
N ALA A 118 -2.13 20.46 15.89
CA ALA A 118 -2.71 19.56 16.87
C ALA A 118 -4.09 19.19 16.33
N ILE A 119 -4.35 17.89 16.20
CA ILE A 119 -5.71 17.44 15.90
C ILE A 119 -6.53 17.94 17.08
N ASP A 120 -7.28 19.01 16.87
CA ASP A 120 -8.15 19.58 17.88
C ASP A 120 -9.21 18.51 18.19
N PRO A 121 -9.26 17.96 19.41
CA PRO A 121 -10.22 16.91 19.78
C PRO A 121 -11.68 17.38 19.68
N HIS A 122 -11.93 18.65 19.33
CA HIS A 122 -13.26 19.23 19.13
C HIS A 122 -13.68 19.42 17.67
N THR A 123 -12.96 18.87 16.68
CA THR A 123 -13.47 18.85 15.30
C THR A 123 -14.53 17.76 15.14
N THR A 124 -15.75 18.06 15.62
CA THR A 124 -16.96 17.33 15.21
C THR A 124 -17.13 17.55 13.72
N VAL A 125 -16.90 16.50 12.93
CA VAL A 125 -17.35 16.45 11.54
C VAL A 125 -18.88 16.51 11.58
N GLN A 126 -19.45 17.64 11.14
CA GLN A 126 -20.85 17.72 10.73
C GLN A 126 -20.98 17.28 9.29
#